data_AF-A0A7X8NNW0-F1
#
_entry.id   AF-A0A7X8NNW0-F1
#
_cell.length_a   1.000
_cell.length_b   1.000
_cell.length_c   1.000
_cell.angle_alpha   90.00
_cell.angle_beta   90.00
_cell.angle_gamma   90.00
#
_symmetry.space_group_name_H-M   'P 1'
#
loop_
_entity.id
_entity.type
_entity.pdbx_description
1 polymer ?
#
loop_
_entity_poly.entity_id
_entity_poly.type
_entity_poly.pdbx_seq_one_letter_code
_entity_poly.pdbx_strand_id
1 'polypeptide(L)'
;MIRLLLTALCIVLLPFVPISAAHAQSYTVDTITDANFGDIVSAASGQTVLRSSATSGSVTVVSGSGVRLSNTSANAEVTISCSNTFACNTTNVQVTLALAGSPTGRVGYITAISLANGTATVTSAYSAGSYIVINLAPIPRRSSRTFLIGFDLPVDGNDSADPTGSATSSYLITAQRATGGGSDSLVGNIIAKVIRPVSIAKTQDLQFGSVTRPTSGSGAVTLTPDGIVSVTGTNVRRFPSPAATAAQFTVSGEGGQAVTVSVPTTMTLSGSGGSVTATLTNSGGGAQVLSGATGSVGTVDVSVGGSVPLSGSSALGTLTGTMTVMVQYN
;
A
#
# COMPACT_ATOMS: atom_id res chain seq x y z
N MET A 1 -0.98 -50.82 80.97
CA MET A 1 0.16 -51.67 81.38
C MET A 1 1.11 -51.79 80.19
N ILE A 2 2.40 -51.45 80.42
CA ILE A 2 3.61 -51.84 79.65
C ILE A 2 3.72 -51.21 78.23
N ARG A 3 4.60 -50.24 77.94
CA ARG A 3 6.09 -50.10 77.94
C ARG A 3 6.72 -50.34 76.55
N LEU A 4 7.39 -49.28 76.06
CA LEU A 4 8.70 -49.20 75.38
C LEU A 4 8.96 -49.82 73.98
N LEU A 5 9.41 -48.90 73.09
CA LEU A 5 10.54 -48.96 72.13
C LEU A 5 10.71 -50.16 71.17
N LEU A 6 10.79 -49.88 69.86
CA LEU A 6 12.01 -50.10 69.05
C LEU A 6 11.93 -49.41 67.67
N THR A 7 13.00 -48.68 67.34
CA THR A 7 13.34 -48.01 66.08
C THR A 7 13.72 -48.99 64.95
N ALA A 8 13.26 -48.76 63.72
CA ALA A 8 14.01 -49.08 62.48
C ALA A 8 13.38 -48.45 61.22
N LEU A 9 14.07 -47.44 60.68
CA LEU A 9 14.32 -47.20 59.25
C LEU A 9 13.31 -47.81 58.25
N CYS A 10 12.39 -47.00 57.74
CA CYS A 10 11.68 -47.31 56.49
C CYS A 10 11.75 -46.11 55.54
N ILE A 11 12.49 -46.35 54.46
CA ILE A 11 12.76 -45.49 53.32
C ILE A 11 11.45 -44.96 52.73
N VAL A 12 11.40 -43.65 52.53
CA VAL A 12 10.32 -42.94 51.85
C VAL A 12 10.14 -43.51 50.44
N LEU A 13 9.05 -44.25 50.23
CA LEU A 13 8.51 -44.56 48.90
C LEU A 13 7.90 -43.28 48.33
N LEU A 14 8.71 -42.51 47.60
CA LEU A 14 8.21 -41.51 46.67
C LEU A 14 7.53 -42.25 45.50
N PRO A 15 6.29 -41.91 45.12
CA PRO A 15 5.73 -42.41 43.87
C PRO A 15 6.59 -41.87 42.72
N PHE A 16 7.14 -42.79 41.92
CA PHE A 16 7.70 -42.49 40.61
C PHE A 16 6.64 -41.76 39.80
N VAL A 17 6.72 -40.43 39.75
CA VAL A 17 6.09 -39.65 38.70
C VAL A 17 6.79 -40.07 37.41
N PRO A 18 6.10 -40.63 36.41
CA PRO A 18 6.74 -40.90 35.12
C PRO A 18 7.20 -39.54 34.57
N ILE A 19 8.51 -39.31 34.59
CA ILE A 19 9.12 -38.24 33.83
C ILE A 19 8.75 -38.54 32.39
N SER A 20 7.81 -37.78 31.83
CA SER A 20 7.52 -37.86 30.40
C SER A 20 8.84 -37.58 29.68
N ALA A 21 9.38 -38.58 29.02
CA ALA A 21 10.61 -38.45 28.27
C ALA A 21 10.43 -37.28 27.30
N ALA A 22 11.25 -36.24 27.43
CA ALA A 22 11.30 -35.15 26.47
C ALA A 22 11.64 -35.78 25.11
N HIS A 23 10.65 -35.88 24.23
CA HIS A 23 10.87 -36.41 22.90
C HIS A 23 11.76 -35.41 22.14
N ALA A 24 12.96 -35.84 21.75
CA ALA A 24 13.90 -35.00 21.03
C ALA A 24 13.27 -34.37 19.78
N GLN A 25 13.43 -33.05 19.65
CA GLN A 25 13.04 -32.28 18.47
C GLN A 25 13.67 -32.90 17.21
N SER A 26 12.82 -33.25 16.25
CA SER A 26 13.26 -33.89 14.99
C SER A 26 13.42 -32.88 13.86
N TYR A 27 12.65 -31.79 13.88
CA TYR A 27 12.69 -30.74 12.86
C TYR A 27 12.93 -29.37 13.49
N THR A 28 13.58 -28.49 12.74
CA THR A 28 13.86 -27.11 13.12
C THR A 28 13.44 -26.21 11.98
N VAL A 29 12.74 -25.10 12.29
CA VAL A 29 12.45 -24.05 11.31
C VAL A 29 13.65 -23.10 11.32
N ASP A 30 14.59 -23.32 10.40
CA ASP A 30 15.89 -22.63 10.44
C ASP A 30 15.74 -21.13 10.10
N THR A 31 15.01 -20.84 9.02
CA THR A 31 14.82 -19.47 8.51
C THR A 31 13.48 -19.31 7.82
N ILE A 32 12.97 -18.07 7.84
CA ILE A 32 11.86 -17.62 7.01
C ILE A 32 12.28 -16.28 6.40
N THR A 33 12.24 -16.13 5.08
CA THR A 33 12.43 -14.81 4.47
C THR A 33 11.15 -14.00 4.56
N ASP A 34 11.27 -12.70 4.82
CA ASP A 34 10.10 -11.82 4.83
C ASP A 34 9.50 -11.70 3.42
N ALA A 35 8.17 -11.73 3.32
CA ALA A 35 7.45 -11.44 2.09
C ALA A 35 7.28 -9.93 1.95
N ASN A 36 8.10 -9.32 1.08
CA ASN A 36 8.12 -7.86 0.92
C ASN A 36 7.27 -7.39 -0.26
N PHE A 37 6.09 -6.85 0.03
CA PHE A 37 5.20 -6.24 -0.96
C PHE A 37 5.63 -4.82 -1.36
N GLY A 38 6.63 -4.23 -0.71
CA GLY A 38 7.19 -2.93 -1.09
C GLY A 38 6.17 -1.80 -0.99
N ASP A 39 6.28 -0.83 -1.90
CA ASP A 39 5.44 0.36 -1.92
C ASP A 39 4.08 0.09 -2.58
N ILE A 40 3.01 0.46 -1.87
CA ILE A 40 1.62 0.27 -2.29
C ILE A 40 0.89 1.60 -2.15
N VAL A 41 0.22 2.04 -3.22
CA VAL A 41 -0.79 3.09 -3.16
C VAL A 41 -2.13 2.42 -2.82
N SER A 42 -2.72 2.81 -1.69
CA SER A 42 -4.04 2.33 -1.28
C SER A 42 -5.14 2.79 -2.25
N ALA A 43 -6.24 2.04 -2.33
CA ALA A 43 -7.43 2.48 -3.04
C ALA A 43 -8.02 3.74 -2.37
N ALA A 44 -8.76 4.55 -3.12
CA ALA A 44 -9.46 5.71 -2.54
C ALA A 44 -10.51 5.31 -1.48
N SER A 45 -11.12 4.14 -1.65
CA SER A 45 -12.10 3.56 -0.73
C SER A 45 -12.12 2.04 -0.85
N GLY A 46 -12.44 1.35 0.24
CA GLY A 46 -12.56 -0.11 0.27
C GLY A 46 -11.21 -0.85 0.17
N GLN A 47 -11.26 -2.15 0.40
CA GLN A 47 -10.06 -2.98 0.49
C GLN A 47 -9.55 -3.42 -0.89
N THR A 48 -8.23 -3.51 -1.03
CA THR A 48 -7.54 -4.12 -2.19
C THR A 48 -6.87 -5.40 -1.74
N VAL A 49 -7.02 -6.50 -2.48
CA VAL A 49 -6.32 -7.76 -2.19
C VAL A 49 -5.21 -7.97 -3.21
N LEU A 50 -3.97 -8.03 -2.74
CA LEU A 50 -2.78 -8.32 -3.54
C LEU A 50 -2.37 -9.77 -3.35
N ARG A 51 -2.23 -10.52 -4.45
CA ARG A 51 -1.77 -11.90 -4.45
C ARG A 51 -0.33 -12.01 -4.91
N SER A 52 0.55 -12.52 -4.05
CA SER A 52 1.88 -12.97 -4.45
C SER A 52 1.87 -14.45 -4.85
N SER A 53 2.55 -14.76 -5.95
CA SER A 53 2.76 -16.12 -6.43
C SER A 53 3.83 -16.82 -5.62
N ALA A 54 3.58 -18.02 -5.10
CA ALA A 54 4.62 -18.78 -4.39
C ALA A 54 5.83 -19.12 -5.27
N THR A 55 5.62 -19.40 -6.56
CA THR A 55 6.68 -19.85 -7.47
C THR A 55 7.55 -18.71 -7.98
N SER A 56 6.92 -17.62 -8.43
CA SER A 56 7.61 -16.49 -9.08
C SER A 56 7.76 -15.27 -8.18
N GLY A 57 7.02 -15.21 -7.07
CA GLY A 57 6.92 -14.05 -6.20
C GLY A 57 6.29 -12.81 -6.84
N SER A 58 5.84 -12.89 -8.09
CA SER A 58 5.11 -11.82 -8.77
C SER A 58 3.81 -11.49 -8.04
N VAL A 59 3.49 -10.21 -7.93
CA VAL A 59 2.28 -9.72 -7.27
C VAL A 59 1.24 -9.28 -8.30
N THR A 60 -0.02 -9.66 -8.08
CA THR A 60 -1.17 -9.27 -8.90
C THR A 60 -2.27 -8.69 -8.02
N VAL A 61 -3.11 -7.81 -8.57
CA VAL A 61 -4.31 -7.32 -7.88
C VAL A 61 -5.45 -8.32 -8.14
N VAL A 62 -5.98 -8.92 -7.08
CA VAL A 62 -7.12 -9.85 -7.16
C VAL A 62 -8.45 -9.11 -7.11
N SER A 63 -8.52 -8.07 -6.29
CA SER A 63 -9.71 -7.21 -6.13
C SER A 63 -9.31 -5.82 -5.61
N GLY A 64 -10.22 -4.86 -5.75
CA GLY A 64 -9.99 -3.46 -5.39
C GLY A 64 -9.19 -2.69 -6.45
N SER A 65 -8.79 -1.46 -6.09
CA SER A 65 -8.16 -0.51 -7.02
C SER A 65 -6.82 0.05 -6.52
N GLY A 66 -6.27 -0.52 -5.45
CA GLY A 66 -4.93 -0.19 -4.97
C GLY A 66 -3.87 -0.67 -5.97
N VAL A 67 -2.72 -0.01 -5.96
CA VAL A 67 -1.65 -0.23 -6.93
C VAL A 67 -0.35 -0.48 -6.19
N ARG A 68 0.33 -1.58 -6.53
CA ARG A 68 1.70 -1.82 -6.08
C ARG A 68 2.67 -1.13 -7.03
N LEU A 69 3.60 -0.33 -6.49
CA LEU A 69 4.63 0.37 -7.26
C LEU A 69 5.92 -0.43 -7.37
N SER A 70 6.20 -1.31 -6.41
CA SER A 70 7.38 -2.17 -6.44
C SER A 70 7.23 -3.33 -7.44
N ASN A 71 8.35 -3.78 -8.00
CA ASN A 71 8.44 -4.91 -8.95
C ASN A 71 9.25 -6.10 -8.40
N THR A 72 9.61 -6.07 -7.12
CA THR A 72 10.36 -7.14 -6.45
C THR A 72 9.48 -8.35 -6.15
N SER A 73 10.12 -9.51 -5.93
CA SER A 73 9.48 -10.74 -5.45
C SER A 73 8.89 -10.56 -4.04
N ALA A 74 7.66 -11.03 -3.82
CA ALA A 74 6.94 -10.92 -2.54
C ALA A 74 6.45 -12.28 -2.00
N ASN A 75 7.16 -13.37 -2.33
CA ASN A 75 7.00 -14.67 -1.69
C ASN A 75 7.97 -14.81 -0.51
N ALA A 76 7.63 -15.72 0.40
CA ALA A 76 8.52 -16.13 1.48
C ALA A 76 9.12 -17.50 1.16
N GLU A 77 10.40 -17.70 1.50
CA GLU A 77 11.06 -18.99 1.50
C GLU A 77 11.23 -19.46 2.96
N VAL A 78 10.78 -20.68 3.23
CA VAL A 78 10.91 -21.31 4.54
C VAL A 78 11.91 -22.45 4.46
N THR A 79 12.92 -22.43 5.33
CA THR A 79 13.92 -23.50 5.44
C THR A 79 13.65 -24.34 6.67
N ILE A 80 13.53 -25.66 6.48
CA ILE A 80 13.37 -26.62 7.57
C ILE A 80 14.50 -27.63 7.51
N SER A 81 15.18 -27.87 8.63
CA SER A 81 16.17 -28.93 8.78
C SER A 81 15.63 -30.11 9.57
N CYS A 82 16.20 -31.29 9.31
CA CYS A 82 15.96 -32.48 10.12
C CYS A 82 17.24 -32.94 10.81
N SER A 83 17.10 -33.32 12.09
CA SER A 83 18.20 -33.80 12.91
C SER A 83 18.70 -35.18 12.46
N ASN A 84 19.63 -35.80 13.19
CA ASN A 84 20.18 -37.10 12.81
C ASN A 84 19.32 -38.27 13.35
N THR A 85 18.05 -38.35 12.97
CA THR A 85 17.12 -39.40 13.45
C THR A 85 16.53 -40.23 12.30
N PHE A 86 16.06 -41.46 12.56
CA PHE A 86 15.45 -42.31 11.52
C PHE A 86 14.13 -41.76 10.96
N ALA A 87 13.42 -40.97 11.76
CA ALA A 87 12.19 -40.30 11.38
C ALA A 87 12.37 -39.38 10.16
N CYS A 88 13.51 -38.70 10.07
CA CYS A 88 13.84 -37.83 8.94
C CYS A 88 13.64 -38.51 7.57
N ASN A 89 13.95 -39.80 7.47
CA ASN A 89 13.86 -40.52 6.20
C ASN A 89 12.51 -41.21 5.97
N THR A 90 11.64 -41.28 6.98
CA THR A 90 10.46 -42.17 6.97
C THR A 90 9.16 -41.49 7.33
N THR A 91 9.20 -40.30 7.94
CA THR A 91 8.01 -39.54 8.30
C THR A 91 7.95 -38.23 7.54
N ASN A 92 6.75 -37.92 7.05
CA ASN A 92 6.46 -36.60 6.50
C ASN A 92 6.58 -35.53 7.58
N VAL A 93 7.02 -34.35 7.16
CA VAL A 93 7.03 -33.17 8.01
C VAL A 93 5.63 -32.57 7.98
N GLN A 94 5.03 -32.38 9.16
CA GLN A 94 3.80 -31.63 9.29
C GLN A 94 4.16 -30.21 9.70
N VAL A 95 3.88 -29.27 8.82
CA VAL A 95 4.10 -27.85 9.05
C VAL A 95 2.73 -27.20 9.26
N THR A 96 2.56 -26.43 10.33
CA THR A 96 1.36 -25.62 10.54
C THR A 96 1.69 -24.16 10.34
N LEU A 97 0.88 -23.47 9.54
CA LEU A 97 0.91 -22.02 9.35
C LEU A 97 -0.30 -21.41 10.05
N ALA A 98 -0.06 -20.58 11.05
CA ALA A 98 -1.11 -19.83 11.77
C ALA A 98 -0.86 -18.33 11.66
N LEU A 99 -1.90 -17.52 11.82
CA LEU A 99 -1.74 -16.07 11.96
C LEU A 99 -1.00 -15.76 13.26
N ALA A 100 -0.12 -14.77 13.24
CA ALA A 100 0.65 -14.34 14.40
C ALA A 100 0.55 -12.83 14.60
N GLY A 101 0.40 -12.41 15.86
CA GLY A 101 0.29 -11.00 16.22
C GLY A 101 -0.95 -10.31 15.65
N SER A 102 -0.92 -8.99 15.69
CA SER A 102 -1.93 -8.11 15.08
C SER A 102 -1.29 -7.34 13.94
N PRO A 103 -1.93 -7.25 12.76
CA PRO A 103 -1.45 -6.43 11.67
C PRO A 103 -1.33 -4.97 12.08
N THR A 104 -0.40 -4.26 11.45
CA THR A 104 -0.15 -2.83 11.68
C THR A 104 -0.30 -2.03 10.39
N GLY A 105 -0.64 -0.74 10.51
CA GLY A 105 -0.91 0.10 9.35
C GLY A 105 -2.12 -0.40 8.56
N ARG A 106 -2.12 -0.22 7.24
CA ARG A 106 -3.25 -0.57 6.36
C ARG A 106 -3.24 -2.02 5.87
N VAL A 107 -2.37 -2.90 6.36
CA VAL A 107 -2.40 -4.31 5.94
C VAL A 107 -3.26 -5.14 6.88
N GLY A 108 -4.03 -6.06 6.32
CA GLY A 108 -4.85 -7.00 7.08
C GLY A 108 -4.14 -8.33 7.38
N TYR A 109 -4.88 -9.23 8.03
CA TYR A 109 -4.50 -10.64 8.08
C TYR A 109 -4.53 -11.25 6.68
N ILE A 110 -3.61 -12.16 6.38
CA ILE A 110 -3.65 -12.92 5.12
C ILE A 110 -4.96 -13.71 5.02
N THR A 111 -5.53 -13.74 3.82
CA THR A 111 -6.82 -14.39 3.55
C THR A 111 -6.68 -15.72 2.84
N ALA A 112 -5.59 -15.90 2.09
CA ALA A 112 -5.22 -17.14 1.45
C ALA A 112 -3.71 -17.23 1.27
N ILE A 113 -3.22 -18.45 1.02
CA ILE A 113 -1.84 -18.70 0.62
C ILE A 113 -1.80 -19.53 -0.66
N SER A 114 -0.69 -19.42 -1.38
CA SER A 114 -0.27 -20.39 -2.38
C SER A 114 1.04 -21.03 -1.95
N LEU A 115 1.32 -22.25 -2.41
CA LEU A 115 2.52 -23.00 -2.05
C LEU A 115 3.24 -23.45 -3.31
N ALA A 116 4.57 -23.44 -3.27
CA ALA A 116 5.40 -24.00 -4.32
C ALA A 116 6.56 -24.80 -3.73
N ASN A 117 7.01 -25.79 -4.47
CA ASN A 117 8.19 -26.56 -4.11
C ASN A 117 9.43 -25.67 -4.24
N GLY A 118 10.28 -25.68 -3.22
CA GLY A 118 11.69 -25.31 -3.36
C GLY A 118 12.49 -26.58 -3.55
N THR A 119 13.39 -26.86 -2.61
CA THR A 119 14.07 -28.16 -2.54
C THR A 119 13.27 -29.24 -1.81
N ALA A 120 12.26 -28.84 -1.02
CA ALA A 120 11.26 -29.73 -0.42
C ALA A 120 10.15 -30.03 -1.42
N THR A 121 9.50 -31.20 -1.25
CA THR A 121 8.29 -31.55 -2.00
C THR A 121 7.07 -31.37 -1.11
N VAL A 122 6.19 -30.44 -1.46
CA VAL A 122 4.87 -30.29 -0.84
C VAL A 122 3.97 -31.40 -1.35
N THR A 123 3.46 -32.23 -0.44
CA THR A 123 2.62 -33.40 -0.79
C THR A 123 1.13 -33.10 -0.68
N SER A 124 0.75 -32.25 0.27
CA SER A 124 -0.63 -31.78 0.45
C SER A 124 -0.64 -30.53 1.33
N ALA A 125 -1.69 -29.72 1.20
CA ALA A 125 -2.00 -28.67 2.15
C ALA A 125 -3.52 -28.55 2.31
N TYR A 126 -3.98 -28.27 3.52
CA TYR A 126 -5.40 -28.09 3.82
C TYR A 126 -5.61 -27.13 4.98
N SER A 127 -6.74 -26.42 4.97
CA SER A 127 -7.16 -25.58 6.10
C SER A 127 -7.72 -26.45 7.22
N ALA A 128 -7.32 -26.16 8.46
CA ALA A 128 -7.78 -26.81 9.68
C ALA A 128 -8.41 -25.78 10.63
N GLY A 129 -9.33 -24.97 10.10
CA GLY A 129 -9.96 -23.87 10.85
C GLY A 129 -9.06 -22.64 10.88
N SER A 130 -8.42 -22.37 12.02
CA SER A 130 -7.61 -21.15 12.24
C SER A 130 -6.17 -21.22 11.73
N TYR A 131 -5.75 -22.38 11.22
CA TYR A 131 -4.41 -22.60 10.68
C TYR A 131 -4.47 -23.49 9.44
N ILE A 132 -3.36 -23.53 8.70
CA ILE A 132 -3.18 -24.37 7.52
C ILE A 132 -2.15 -25.45 7.86
N VAL A 133 -2.47 -26.70 7.54
CA VAL A 133 -1.53 -27.82 7.63
C VAL A 133 -0.92 -28.05 6.26
N ILE A 134 0.40 -28.13 6.21
CA ILE A 134 1.22 -28.38 5.02
C ILE A 134 2.04 -29.63 5.30
N ASN A 135 1.90 -30.65 4.46
CA ASN A 135 2.67 -31.88 4.58
C ASN A 135 3.81 -31.88 3.57
N LEU A 136 5.04 -31.96 4.05
CA LEU A 136 6.23 -32.12 3.21
C LEU A 136 6.64 -33.59 3.17
N ALA A 137 7.20 -34.01 2.04
CA ALA A 137 7.92 -35.28 1.95
C ALA A 137 9.06 -35.34 2.99
N PRO A 138 9.53 -36.54 3.38
CA PRO A 138 10.56 -36.67 4.39
C PRO A 138 11.84 -35.89 4.03
N ILE A 139 12.38 -35.15 5.00
CA ILE A 139 13.64 -34.40 4.85
C ILE A 139 14.79 -35.30 5.29
N PRO A 140 15.77 -35.62 4.42
CA PRO A 140 16.87 -36.52 4.78
C PRO A 140 17.63 -36.08 6.04
N ARG A 141 18.21 -37.05 6.75
CA ARG A 141 19.04 -36.80 7.94
C ARG A 141 20.12 -35.75 7.68
N ARG A 142 20.28 -34.82 8.63
CA ARG A 142 21.31 -33.76 8.58
C ARG A 142 21.22 -32.92 7.30
N SER A 143 20.01 -32.71 6.79
CA SER A 143 19.77 -31.86 5.63
C SER A 143 18.67 -30.85 5.92
N SER A 144 18.71 -29.75 5.17
CA SER A 144 17.64 -28.76 5.13
C SER A 144 16.97 -28.77 3.77
N ARG A 145 15.68 -28.43 3.76
CA ARG A 145 14.88 -28.30 2.56
C ARG A 145 14.00 -27.06 2.64
N THR A 146 13.65 -26.53 1.47
CA THR A 146 12.94 -25.27 1.33
C THR A 146 11.61 -25.44 0.62
N PHE A 147 10.61 -24.66 1.01
CA PHE A 147 9.38 -24.47 0.25
C PHE A 147 9.01 -22.99 0.25
N LEU A 148 8.20 -22.59 -0.72
CA LEU A 148 7.87 -21.19 -0.95
C LEU A 148 6.39 -20.95 -0.67
N ILE A 149 6.08 -19.76 -0.14
CA ILE A 149 4.73 -19.33 0.22
C ILE A 149 4.43 -18.01 -0.49
N GLY A 150 3.31 -17.97 -1.20
CA GLY A 150 2.69 -16.74 -1.69
C GLY A 150 1.45 -16.41 -0.87
N PHE A 151 1.03 -15.15 -0.85
CA PHE A 151 0.01 -14.64 0.06
C PHE A 151 -1.03 -13.78 -0.66
N ASP A 152 -2.28 -13.89 -0.22
CA ASP A 152 -3.30 -12.88 -0.48
C ASP A 152 -3.31 -11.89 0.68
N LEU A 153 -2.70 -10.73 0.45
CA LEU A 153 -2.56 -9.64 1.41
C LEU A 153 -3.66 -8.58 1.18
N PRO A 154 -4.60 -8.42 2.11
CA PRO A 154 -5.55 -7.32 2.06
C PRO A 154 -4.89 -6.01 2.50
N VAL A 155 -5.23 -4.92 1.81
CA VAL A 155 -4.79 -3.56 2.08
C VAL A 155 -5.99 -2.64 2.12
N ASP A 156 -6.21 -1.97 3.23
CA ASP A 156 -7.36 -1.10 3.43
C ASP A 156 -7.23 0.20 2.62
N GLY A 157 -8.37 0.67 2.11
CA GLY A 157 -8.48 1.90 1.34
C GLY A 157 -8.32 3.14 2.20
N ASN A 158 -8.13 4.30 1.57
CA ASN A 158 -7.88 5.59 2.20
C ASN A 158 -9.02 6.10 3.09
N ASP A 159 -10.19 5.47 3.02
CA ASP A 159 -11.35 5.65 3.90
C ASP A 159 -11.19 4.96 5.27
N SER A 160 -10.26 4.01 5.42
CA SER A 160 -9.92 3.42 6.73
C SER A 160 -9.17 4.41 7.62
N ALA A 161 -9.44 4.33 8.92
CA ALA A 161 -8.77 5.06 10.00
C ALA A 161 -7.33 4.59 10.26
N ASP A 162 -6.92 3.45 9.72
CA ASP A 162 -5.57 2.91 9.92
C ASP A 162 -4.49 3.81 9.32
N PRO A 163 -3.33 3.97 9.98
CA PRO A 163 -2.29 4.87 9.49
C PRO A 163 -1.62 4.33 8.22
N THR A 164 -1.26 5.24 7.31
CA THR A 164 -0.31 4.95 6.22
C THR A 164 1.12 4.89 6.74
N GLY A 165 2.04 4.37 5.92
CA GLY A 165 3.45 4.14 6.25
C GLY A 165 3.79 2.65 6.24
N SER A 166 4.79 2.28 7.05
CA SER A 166 5.20 0.88 7.22
C SER A 166 4.08 0.05 7.84
N ALA A 167 3.79 -1.09 7.23
CA ALA A 167 2.68 -1.96 7.58
C ALA A 167 3.17 -3.40 7.60
N THR A 168 2.78 -4.16 8.62
CA THR A 168 3.25 -5.53 8.84
C THR A 168 2.09 -6.45 9.18
N SER A 169 2.09 -7.64 8.58
CA SER A 169 1.26 -8.78 8.97
C SER A 169 2.18 -9.97 9.24
N SER A 170 1.92 -10.76 10.28
CA SER A 170 2.83 -11.84 10.67
C SER A 170 2.12 -13.19 10.69
N TYR A 171 2.90 -14.25 10.48
CA TYR A 171 2.45 -15.63 10.56
C TYR A 171 3.47 -16.47 11.30
N LEU A 172 3.01 -17.54 11.95
CA LEU A 172 3.84 -18.49 12.66
C LEU A 172 3.92 -19.77 11.82
N ILE A 173 5.14 -20.24 11.57
CA ILE A 173 5.40 -21.57 11.04
C ILE A 173 5.85 -22.47 12.18
N THR A 174 5.17 -23.59 12.36
CA THR A 174 5.58 -24.64 13.30
C THR A 174 5.86 -25.92 12.52
N ALA A 175 7.05 -26.48 12.65
CA ALA A 175 7.41 -27.77 12.06
C ALA A 175 7.42 -28.86 13.13
N GLN A 176 6.75 -29.97 12.83
CA GLN A 176 6.71 -31.15 13.69
C GLN A 176 6.56 -32.42 12.86
N ARG A 177 6.58 -33.57 13.52
CA ARG A 177 6.23 -34.84 12.88
C ARG A 177 4.71 -35.01 12.92
N ALA A 178 4.17 -35.75 11.96
CA ALA A 178 2.74 -36.08 11.94
C ALA A 178 2.28 -36.89 13.18
N THR A 179 3.18 -37.65 13.82
CA THR A 179 2.89 -38.41 15.05
C THR A 179 4.04 -38.30 16.06
N GLY A 180 3.75 -37.66 17.20
CA GLY A 180 4.69 -37.47 18.31
C GLY A 180 5.93 -36.63 17.98
N GLY A 181 6.82 -36.42 18.96
CA GLY A 181 8.02 -35.60 18.80
C GLY A 181 7.85 -34.14 19.23
N GLY A 182 8.97 -33.46 19.47
CA GLY A 182 8.98 -32.02 19.72
C GLY A 182 8.74 -31.21 18.44
N SER A 183 8.17 -30.02 18.61
CA SER A 183 7.92 -29.03 17.56
C SER A 183 8.88 -27.86 17.68
N ASP A 184 9.13 -27.18 16.57
CA ASP A 184 9.88 -25.92 16.54
C ASP A 184 9.12 -24.88 15.74
N SER A 185 9.24 -23.61 16.11
CA SER A 185 8.46 -22.54 15.47
C SER A 185 9.26 -21.27 15.23
N LEU A 186 8.97 -20.62 14.12
CA LEU A 186 9.54 -19.33 13.77
C LEU A 186 8.45 -18.42 13.17
N VAL A 187 8.54 -17.12 13.47
CA VAL A 187 7.62 -16.11 12.93
C VAL A 187 8.19 -15.59 11.62
N GLY A 188 7.35 -15.55 10.59
CA GLY A 188 7.60 -14.85 9.33
C GLY A 188 6.79 -13.56 9.25
N ASN A 189 7.31 -12.56 8.55
CA ASN A 189 6.63 -11.29 8.35
C ASN A 189 6.27 -11.07 6.88
N ILE A 190 5.19 -10.35 6.69
CA ILE A 190 4.75 -9.77 5.43
C ILE A 190 4.80 -8.27 5.63
N ILE A 191 5.64 -7.60 4.86
CA ILE A 191 5.93 -6.17 5.03
C ILE A 191 5.52 -5.39 3.78
N ALA A 192 5.00 -4.18 3.99
CA ALA A 192 4.68 -3.23 2.95
C ALA A 192 4.86 -1.79 3.46
N LYS A 193 5.00 -0.84 2.54
CA LYS A 193 4.81 0.57 2.82
C LYS A 193 3.57 1.04 2.06
N VAL A 194 2.50 1.35 2.78
CA VAL A 194 1.24 1.77 2.18
C VAL A 194 1.13 3.29 2.23
N ILE A 195 0.90 3.93 1.09
CA ILE A 195 0.68 5.38 0.98
C ILE A 195 -0.73 5.69 0.46
N ARG A 196 -1.21 6.90 0.74
CA ARG A 196 -2.50 7.40 0.22
C ARG A 196 -2.46 7.58 -1.29
N PRO A 197 -3.58 7.42 -2.01
CA PRO A 197 -3.68 7.84 -3.40
C PRO A 197 -3.57 9.35 -3.50
N VAL A 198 -3.03 9.83 -4.61
CA VAL A 198 -3.08 11.25 -4.95
C VAL A 198 -4.46 11.61 -5.51
N SER A 199 -5.00 12.74 -5.10
CA SER A 199 -6.26 13.27 -5.61
C SER A 199 -6.18 14.77 -5.85
N ILE A 200 -7.06 15.27 -6.71
CA ILE A 200 -7.18 16.69 -7.00
C ILE A 200 -8.65 17.09 -6.92
N ALA A 201 -8.93 18.16 -6.18
CA ALA A 201 -10.25 18.73 -6.03
C ALA A 201 -10.26 20.16 -6.56
N LYS A 202 -11.17 20.49 -7.48
CA LYS A 202 -11.40 21.87 -7.92
C LYS A 202 -12.30 22.57 -6.90
N THR A 203 -11.85 23.70 -6.37
CA THR A 203 -12.60 24.51 -5.39
C THR A 203 -13.13 25.82 -6.00
N GLN A 204 -12.55 26.28 -7.11
CA GLN A 204 -12.99 27.48 -7.83
C GLN A 204 -12.71 27.39 -9.34
N ASP A 205 -13.63 27.93 -10.15
CA ASP A 205 -13.47 28.05 -11.60
C ASP A 205 -12.67 29.29 -12.01
N LEU A 206 -11.95 29.17 -13.12
CA LEU A 206 -11.27 30.30 -13.78
C LEU A 206 -12.32 31.15 -14.52
N GLN A 207 -12.43 32.41 -14.13
CA GLN A 207 -13.30 33.38 -14.78
C GLN A 207 -12.53 34.67 -15.00
N PHE A 208 -12.35 35.08 -16.27
CA PHE A 208 -11.72 36.37 -16.60
C PHE A 208 -12.65 37.59 -16.39
N GLY A 209 -13.94 37.34 -16.16
CA GLY A 209 -14.98 38.36 -16.00
C GLY A 209 -15.47 38.92 -17.33
N SER A 210 -16.16 40.06 -17.28
CA SER A 210 -16.61 40.78 -18.49
C SER A 210 -15.72 41.96 -18.83
N VAL A 211 -15.43 42.12 -20.12
CA VAL A 211 -14.61 43.20 -20.67
C VAL A 211 -15.18 43.72 -21.98
N THR A 212 -14.91 44.97 -22.34
CA THR A 212 -15.22 45.49 -23.68
C THR A 212 -14.17 45.03 -24.69
N ARG A 213 -14.63 44.70 -25.89
CA ARG A 213 -13.75 44.47 -27.03
C ARG A 213 -13.29 45.81 -27.60
N PRO A 214 -11.99 46.01 -27.90
CA PRO A 214 -11.52 47.23 -28.55
C PRO A 214 -12.09 47.34 -29.97
N THR A 215 -12.38 48.55 -30.46
CA THR A 215 -12.85 48.79 -31.84
C THR A 215 -11.71 48.81 -32.86
N SER A 216 -10.49 49.10 -32.41
CA SER A 216 -9.24 49.07 -33.17
C SER A 216 -8.06 48.80 -32.23
N GLY A 217 -6.96 48.24 -32.75
CA GLY A 217 -5.77 47.92 -31.96
C GLY A 217 -5.90 46.59 -31.18
N SER A 218 -5.03 46.42 -30.18
CA SER A 218 -4.98 45.25 -29.33
C SER A 218 -4.93 45.62 -27.85
N GLY A 219 -5.36 44.68 -27.02
CA GLY A 219 -5.31 44.75 -25.57
C GLY A 219 -5.35 43.34 -24.97
N ALA A 220 -5.43 43.26 -23.65
CA ALA A 220 -5.59 42.00 -22.96
C ALA A 220 -6.31 42.18 -21.63
N VAL A 221 -7.00 41.14 -21.19
CA VAL A 221 -7.36 40.96 -19.77
C VAL A 221 -6.41 39.96 -19.17
N THR A 222 -5.74 40.34 -18.09
CA THR A 222 -4.81 39.47 -17.37
C THR A 222 -5.33 39.28 -15.95
N LEU A 223 -5.36 38.04 -15.51
CA LEU A 223 -5.74 37.61 -14.18
C LEU A 223 -4.58 36.79 -13.62
N THR A 224 -3.99 37.23 -12.51
CA THR A 224 -2.92 36.46 -11.84
C THR A 224 -3.51 35.29 -11.06
N PRO A 225 -2.71 34.25 -10.77
CA PRO A 225 -3.12 33.18 -9.85
C PRO A 225 -3.60 33.66 -8.48
N ASP A 226 -3.12 34.82 -8.00
CA ASP A 226 -3.54 35.44 -6.73
C ASP A 226 -4.87 36.23 -6.84
N GLY A 227 -5.53 36.20 -8.01
CA GLY A 227 -6.81 36.87 -8.23
C GLY A 227 -6.72 38.35 -8.63
N ILE A 228 -5.52 38.87 -8.93
CA ILE A 228 -5.34 40.27 -9.32
C ILE A 228 -5.64 40.42 -10.82
N VAL A 229 -6.53 41.35 -11.16
CA VAL A 229 -6.95 41.59 -12.54
C VAL A 229 -6.39 42.91 -13.05
N SER A 230 -5.86 42.89 -14.26
CA SER A 230 -5.48 44.07 -15.01
C SER A 230 -6.01 44.01 -16.45
N VAL A 231 -6.17 45.19 -17.05
CA VAL A 231 -6.61 45.33 -18.44
C VAL A 231 -5.69 46.32 -19.14
N THR A 232 -5.30 45.99 -20.37
CA THR A 232 -4.48 46.84 -21.24
C THR A 232 -5.18 47.09 -22.57
N GLY A 233 -4.73 48.10 -23.30
CA GLY A 233 -5.24 48.45 -24.63
C GLY A 233 -6.26 49.58 -24.63
N THR A 234 -6.39 50.25 -25.78
CA THR A 234 -7.30 51.38 -25.96
C THR A 234 -8.74 50.89 -26.01
N ASN A 235 -9.65 51.55 -25.26
CA ASN A 235 -11.08 51.22 -25.19
C ASN A 235 -11.40 49.80 -24.68
N VAL A 236 -10.45 49.15 -23.99
CA VAL A 236 -10.71 47.92 -23.24
C VAL A 236 -11.02 48.31 -21.79
N ARG A 237 -12.22 47.98 -21.32
CA ARG A 237 -12.69 48.25 -19.96
C ARG A 237 -13.21 46.97 -19.35
N ARG A 238 -12.88 46.76 -18.08
CA ARG A 238 -13.45 45.69 -17.26
C ARG A 238 -14.76 46.14 -16.64
N PHE A 239 -15.73 45.23 -16.61
CA PHE A 239 -16.96 45.39 -15.84
C PHE A 239 -16.82 44.69 -14.48
N PRO A 240 -17.48 45.22 -13.44
CA PRO A 240 -17.42 44.63 -12.09
C PRO A 240 -18.15 43.28 -11.99
N SER A 241 -19.11 43.02 -12.87
CA SER A 241 -19.87 41.77 -12.93
C SER A 241 -19.85 41.19 -14.34
N PRO A 242 -19.67 39.86 -14.48
CA PRO A 242 -19.32 38.93 -13.42
C PRO A 242 -17.85 39.15 -12.97
N ALA A 243 -17.59 38.95 -11.67
CA ALA A 243 -16.26 39.16 -11.11
C ALA A 243 -15.24 38.18 -11.71
N ALA A 244 -13.97 38.57 -11.76
CA ALA A 244 -12.95 37.63 -12.21
C ALA A 244 -12.45 36.81 -11.02
N THR A 245 -12.21 35.52 -11.24
CA THR A 245 -11.75 34.57 -10.22
C THR A 245 -10.67 33.68 -10.83
N ALA A 246 -9.56 33.49 -10.13
CA ALA A 246 -8.58 32.46 -10.51
C ALA A 246 -9.20 31.08 -10.27
N ALA A 247 -8.84 30.08 -11.09
CA ALA A 247 -9.18 28.70 -10.73
C ALA A 247 -8.35 28.28 -9.52
N GLN A 248 -8.95 27.51 -8.63
CA GLN A 248 -8.28 26.95 -7.46
C GLN A 248 -8.49 25.44 -7.42
N PHE A 249 -7.41 24.72 -7.17
CA PHE A 249 -7.40 23.28 -6.96
C PHE A 249 -6.61 22.98 -5.69
N THR A 250 -7.07 22.01 -4.93
CA THR A 250 -6.30 21.41 -3.84
C THR A 250 -5.89 20.01 -4.27
N VAL A 251 -4.59 19.80 -4.35
CA VAL A 251 -4.01 18.46 -4.52
C VAL A 251 -3.78 17.88 -3.13
N SER A 252 -4.17 16.62 -2.94
CA SER A 252 -3.95 15.92 -1.68
C SER A 252 -3.40 14.51 -1.91
N GLY A 253 -2.72 13.98 -0.90
CA GLY A 253 -2.18 12.63 -0.91
C GLY A 253 -1.41 12.34 0.39
N GLU A 254 -0.50 11.39 0.33
CA GLU A 254 0.44 11.08 1.41
C GLU A 254 1.38 12.25 1.71
N GLY A 255 1.44 12.68 2.98
CA GLY A 255 2.30 13.77 3.43
C GLY A 255 3.79 13.50 3.22
N GLY A 256 4.53 14.54 2.86
CA GLY A 256 5.97 14.48 2.59
C GLY A 256 6.36 13.82 1.26
N GLN A 257 5.40 13.32 0.48
CA GLN A 257 5.69 12.72 -0.82
C GLN A 257 5.84 13.79 -1.91
N ALA A 258 6.78 13.55 -2.82
CA ALA A 258 6.99 14.39 -3.98
C ALA A 258 5.96 14.07 -5.07
N VAL A 259 5.38 15.11 -5.67
CA VAL A 259 4.43 15.01 -6.78
C VAL A 259 4.83 15.96 -7.90
N THR A 260 4.31 15.70 -9.10
CA THR A 260 4.37 16.64 -10.21
C THR A 260 2.95 17.05 -10.61
N VAL A 261 2.68 18.35 -10.59
CA VAL A 261 1.42 18.96 -11.02
C VAL A 261 1.61 19.54 -12.43
N SER A 262 0.80 19.08 -13.38
CA SER A 262 0.81 19.59 -14.76
C SER A 262 -0.41 20.46 -15.01
N VAL A 263 -0.15 21.73 -15.32
CA VAL A 263 -1.15 22.71 -15.75
C VAL A 263 -0.86 23.07 -17.21
N PRO A 264 -1.84 23.04 -18.12
CA PRO A 264 -1.62 23.44 -19.51
C PRO A 264 -1.21 24.91 -19.59
N THR A 265 -0.37 25.25 -20.57
CA THR A 265 0.12 26.63 -20.78
C THR A 265 -0.87 27.49 -21.56
N THR A 266 -1.86 26.88 -22.22
CA THR A 266 -2.89 27.58 -22.98
C THR A 266 -4.24 26.88 -22.82
N MET A 267 -5.32 27.63 -23.04
CA MET A 267 -6.66 27.08 -23.22
C MET A 267 -7.39 27.84 -24.32
N THR A 268 -8.24 27.14 -25.08
CA THR A 268 -9.11 27.77 -26.06
C THR A 268 -10.46 28.09 -25.43
N LEU A 269 -10.83 29.36 -25.46
CA LEU A 269 -12.15 29.85 -25.09
C LEU A 269 -12.98 30.01 -26.36
N SER A 270 -14.14 29.35 -26.43
CA SER A 270 -15.01 29.34 -27.61
C SER A 270 -16.41 29.81 -27.26
N GLY A 271 -17.06 30.49 -28.20
CA GLY A 271 -18.47 30.86 -28.12
C GLY A 271 -19.08 31.02 -29.51
N SER A 272 -20.29 31.55 -29.59
CA SER A 272 -21.04 31.67 -30.85
C SER A 272 -20.37 32.57 -31.90
N GLY A 273 -19.51 33.50 -31.46
CA GLY A 273 -18.79 34.44 -32.32
C GLY A 273 -17.37 34.02 -32.72
N GLY A 274 -16.93 32.80 -32.37
CA GLY A 274 -15.57 32.31 -32.62
C GLY A 274 -14.82 31.92 -31.35
N SER A 275 -13.49 31.86 -31.43
CA SER A 275 -12.63 31.44 -30.32
C SER A 275 -11.45 32.38 -30.09
N VAL A 276 -10.93 32.38 -28.87
CA VAL A 276 -9.68 33.05 -28.47
C VAL A 276 -8.84 32.09 -27.63
N THR A 277 -7.53 32.10 -27.84
CA THR A 277 -6.60 31.33 -27.01
C THR A 277 -6.12 32.18 -25.84
N ALA A 278 -6.38 31.72 -24.63
CA ALA A 278 -5.81 32.29 -23.42
C ALA A 278 -4.46 31.63 -23.13
N THR A 279 -3.49 32.43 -22.69
CA THR A 279 -2.22 31.94 -22.14
C THR A 279 -2.38 31.82 -20.64
N LEU A 280 -2.16 30.63 -20.08
CA LEU A 280 -2.34 30.34 -18.66
C LEU A 280 -1.05 30.55 -17.88
N THR A 281 -1.21 31.01 -16.65
CA THR A 281 -0.14 31.11 -15.65
C THR A 281 -0.63 30.44 -14.37
N ASN A 282 0.28 29.84 -13.59
CA ASN A 282 -0.11 29.14 -12.38
C ASN A 282 0.89 29.35 -11.23
N SER A 283 0.39 29.15 -10.02
CA SER A 283 1.18 28.84 -8.83
C SER A 283 0.89 27.40 -8.41
N GLY A 284 1.88 26.70 -7.85
CA GLY A 284 1.74 25.31 -7.42
C GLY A 284 1.87 24.25 -8.53
N GLY A 285 2.17 24.64 -9.79
CA GLY A 285 2.54 23.71 -10.85
C GLY A 285 3.97 23.19 -10.74
N GLY A 286 4.32 22.16 -11.53
CA GLY A 286 5.64 21.54 -11.55
C GLY A 286 5.88 20.56 -10.39
N ALA A 287 7.15 20.37 -10.02
CA ALA A 287 7.54 19.51 -8.91
C ALA A 287 7.15 20.16 -7.57
N GLN A 288 6.43 19.43 -6.75
CA GLN A 288 5.94 19.86 -5.43
C GLN A 288 6.23 18.77 -4.40
N VAL A 289 6.22 19.16 -3.12
CA VAL A 289 6.21 18.22 -1.99
C VAL A 289 4.95 18.48 -1.20
N LEU A 290 4.14 17.43 -0.99
CA LEU A 290 2.92 17.54 -0.21
C LEU A 290 3.28 17.88 1.24
N SER A 291 2.50 18.79 1.85
CA SER A 291 2.69 19.20 3.24
C SER A 291 2.62 18.03 4.23
N GLY A 292 3.10 18.24 5.46
CA GLY A 292 3.06 17.21 6.51
C GLY A 292 4.11 16.10 6.33
N ALA A 293 3.89 14.99 7.03
CA ALA A 293 4.78 13.83 7.05
C ALA A 293 4.03 12.54 6.68
N THR A 294 4.77 11.48 6.38
CA THR A 294 4.21 10.15 6.15
C THR A 294 3.32 9.72 7.33
N GLY A 295 2.18 9.11 7.04
CA GLY A 295 1.10 8.79 7.97
C GLY A 295 -0.04 9.83 7.95
N SER A 296 0.24 11.05 7.47
CA SER A 296 -0.73 12.16 7.44
C SER A 296 -1.18 12.48 6.00
N VAL A 297 -2.31 13.17 5.89
CA VAL A 297 -2.71 13.79 4.62
C VAL A 297 -1.84 15.02 4.40
N GLY A 298 -1.20 15.09 3.24
CA GLY A 298 -0.49 16.27 2.77
C GLY A 298 -1.23 16.93 1.62
N THR A 299 -1.05 18.24 1.48
CA THR A 299 -1.70 19.05 0.45
C THR A 299 -0.74 20.04 -0.21
N VAL A 300 -1.09 20.45 -1.42
CA VAL A 300 -0.57 21.64 -2.09
C VAL A 300 -1.73 22.32 -2.84
N ASP A 301 -1.82 23.63 -2.72
CA ASP A 301 -2.81 24.42 -3.47
C ASP A 301 -2.22 24.87 -4.80
N VAL A 302 -3.05 24.82 -5.84
CA VAL A 302 -2.70 25.16 -7.20
C VAL A 302 -3.70 26.21 -7.67
N SER A 303 -3.22 27.40 -8.00
CA SER A 303 -4.04 28.47 -8.55
C SER A 303 -3.68 28.72 -10.00
N VAL A 304 -4.68 28.90 -10.85
CA VAL A 304 -4.48 29.16 -12.28
C VAL A 304 -5.15 30.47 -12.66
N GLY A 305 -4.34 31.37 -13.22
CA GLY A 305 -4.78 32.58 -13.89
C GLY A 305 -4.41 32.52 -15.38
N GLY A 306 -4.34 33.68 -16.02
CA GLY A 306 -3.87 33.78 -17.39
C GLY A 306 -4.08 35.14 -18.01
N SER A 307 -3.84 35.22 -19.31
CA SER A 307 -4.10 36.40 -20.12
C SER A 307 -4.89 36.02 -21.37
N VAL A 308 -5.96 36.78 -21.64
CA VAL A 308 -6.76 36.63 -22.84
C VAL A 308 -6.49 37.84 -23.74
N PRO A 309 -5.87 37.65 -24.92
CA PRO A 309 -5.66 38.73 -25.87
C PRO A 309 -6.98 39.17 -26.48
N LEU A 310 -7.15 40.48 -26.65
CA LEU A 310 -8.33 41.11 -27.22
C LEU A 310 -7.93 41.97 -28.43
N SER A 311 -8.67 41.85 -29.51
CA SER A 311 -8.55 42.67 -30.73
C SER A 311 -9.94 43.03 -31.25
N GLY A 312 -10.01 43.91 -32.25
CA GLY A 312 -11.26 44.21 -32.95
C GLY A 312 -11.94 42.99 -33.60
N SER A 313 -11.18 41.90 -33.83
CA SER A 313 -11.66 40.63 -34.37
C SER A 313 -11.92 39.55 -33.32
N SER A 314 -11.69 39.82 -32.02
CA SER A 314 -12.02 38.87 -30.97
C SER A 314 -13.50 38.52 -30.97
N ALA A 315 -13.79 37.25 -30.69
CA ALA A 315 -15.13 36.72 -30.57
C ALA A 315 -15.94 37.50 -29.52
N LEU A 316 -17.22 37.77 -29.83
CA LEU A 316 -18.16 38.38 -28.90
C LEU A 316 -18.97 37.33 -28.16
N GLY A 317 -19.54 37.75 -27.04
CA GLY A 317 -20.40 36.94 -26.19
C GLY A 317 -19.62 36.19 -25.12
N THR A 318 -20.29 35.25 -24.47
CA THR A 318 -19.68 34.39 -23.46
C THR A 318 -18.79 33.37 -24.16
N LEU A 319 -17.51 33.33 -23.75
CA LEU A 319 -16.55 32.36 -24.23
C LEU A 319 -16.23 31.38 -23.09
N THR A 320 -16.31 30.09 -23.38
CA THR A 320 -16.06 29.01 -22.42
C THR A 320 -14.98 28.07 -22.93
N GLY A 321 -14.21 27.48 -22.02
CA GLY A 321 -13.21 26.48 -22.35
C GLY A 321 -12.93 25.57 -21.17
N THR A 322 -12.26 24.46 -21.44
CA THR A 322 -11.87 23.48 -20.42
C THR A 322 -10.35 23.40 -20.34
N MET A 323 -9.83 23.31 -19.12
CA MET A 323 -8.45 22.94 -18.85
C MET A 323 -8.43 21.68 -17.99
N THR A 324 -7.42 20.84 -18.18
CA THR A 324 -7.22 19.61 -17.38
C THR A 324 -5.94 19.77 -16.59
N VAL A 325 -6.05 19.79 -15.26
CA VAL A 325 -4.90 19.73 -14.35
C VAL A 325 -4.65 18.27 -13.98
N MET A 326 -3.41 17.82 -14.07
CA MET A 326 -3.01 16.46 -13.71
C MET A 326 -2.02 16.48 -12.55
N VAL A 327 -2.05 15.43 -11.75
CA VAL A 327 -1.07 15.19 -10.69
C VAL A 327 -0.63 13.73 -10.69
N GLN A 328 0.65 13.52 -10.41
CA GLN A 328 1.25 12.19 -10.26
C GLN A 328 2.27 12.21 -9.13
N TYR A 329 2.46 11.06 -8.47
CA TYR A 329 3.65 10.85 -7.63
C TYR A 329 4.91 10.79 -8.50
N ASN A 330 6.04 11.24 -7.94
CA ASN A 330 7.36 11.16 -8.57
C ASN A 330 8.07 9.85 -8.27
#